data_AF-A0AA36HWF4-F1
#
_entry.id   AF-A0AA36HWF4-F1
#
_cell.length_a   1.000
_cell.length_b   1.000
_cell.length_c   1.000
_cell.angle_alpha   90.00
_cell.angle_beta   90.00
_cell.angle_gamma   90.00
#
_symmetry.space_group_name_H-M   'P 1'
#
loop_
_entity.id
_entity.type
_entity.pdbx_description
1 polymer ?
#
loop_
_entity_poly.entity_id
_entity_poly.type
_entity_poly.pdbx_seq_one_letter_code
_entity_poly.pdbx_strand_id
1 'polypeptide(L)'
;MSSAPDLHAAVASVVSCLEGCHARVSQQDILREFGASKAEARSILATAATFGGEGRPFSLDFVAVTDLADGSREVRLIPEETTGRREVEEYAIRKSSISAQDAATLQWRADLETYWERYKEPVTQNREVSVVVDLSDGEDECRMLDS
;
A
#
# COMPACT_ATOMS: atom_id res chain seq x y z
N MET A 1 -18.02 6.68 18.85
CA MET A 1 -16.98 7.74 18.81
C MET A 1 -15.65 7.01 18.85
N SER A 2 -14.95 6.90 17.72
CA SER A 2 -13.62 6.29 17.69
C SER A 2 -12.65 7.34 18.21
N SER A 3 -12.05 7.11 19.37
CA SER A 3 -10.97 7.97 19.88
C SER A 3 -9.77 7.83 18.94
N ALA A 4 -9.16 8.95 18.57
CA ALA A 4 -7.93 8.94 17.79
C ALA A 4 -6.87 8.07 18.49
N PRO A 5 -6.10 7.25 17.76
CA PRO A 5 -5.08 6.40 18.35
C PRO A 5 -4.03 7.27 19.06
N ASP A 6 -3.59 6.85 20.24
CA ASP A 6 -2.44 7.45 20.90
C ASP A 6 -1.21 7.24 20.01
N LEU A 7 -0.74 8.34 19.41
CA LEU A 7 0.37 8.36 18.46
C LEU A 7 1.61 7.68 19.05
N HIS A 8 1.90 7.90 20.34
CA HIS A 8 3.09 7.34 20.97
C HIS A 8 2.98 5.82 21.12
N ALA A 9 1.82 5.34 21.54
CA ALA A 9 1.54 3.91 21.65
C ALA A 9 1.56 3.21 20.29
N ALA A 10 0.99 3.84 19.25
CA ALA A 10 0.98 3.31 17.90
C ALA A 10 2.40 3.22 17.31
N VAL A 11 3.23 4.26 17.49
CA VAL A 11 4.64 4.25 17.06
C VAL A 11 5.42 3.15 17.78
N ALA A 12 5.29 3.03 19.11
CA ALA A 12 5.96 1.99 19.88
C ALA A 12 5.56 0.57 19.42
N SER A 13 4.28 0.37 19.09
CA SER A 13 3.78 -0.90 18.55
C SER A 13 4.38 -1.22 17.17
N VAL A 14 4.44 -0.24 16.25
CA VAL A 14 5.08 -0.41 14.93
C VAL A 14 6.55 -0.75 15.07
N VAL A 15 7.28 -0.07 15.96
CA VAL A 15 8.70 -0.34 16.23
C VAL A 15 8.89 -1.76 16.78
N SER A 16 8.10 -2.16 17.78
CA SER A 16 8.15 -3.51 18.37
C SER A 16 7.84 -4.59 17.34
N CYS A 17 6.84 -4.35 16.48
CA CYS A 17 6.45 -5.24 15.39
C CYS A 17 7.64 -5.49 14.43
N LEU A 18 8.29 -4.40 14.02
CA LEU A 18 9.50 -4.47 13.22
C LEU A 18 10.60 -5.19 14.00
N GLU A 19 11.05 -4.71 15.15
CA GLU A 19 12.15 -5.32 15.94
C GLU A 19 11.98 -6.83 16.16
N GLY A 20 10.74 -7.30 16.32
CA GLY A 20 10.37 -8.71 16.27
C GLY A 20 10.59 -9.37 14.90
N CYS A 21 9.59 -10.13 14.44
CA CYS A 21 9.72 -10.94 13.22
C CYS A 21 9.18 -10.27 11.95
N HIS A 22 8.56 -9.08 12.04
CA HIS A 22 7.98 -8.46 10.86
C HIS A 22 9.03 -7.72 10.04
N ALA A 23 9.09 -8.03 8.75
CA ALA A 23 10.00 -7.37 7.82
C ALA A 23 9.52 -5.99 7.37
N ARG A 24 8.20 -5.73 7.50
CA ARG A 24 7.51 -4.55 6.97
C ARG A 24 6.24 -4.27 7.76
N VAL A 25 5.92 -2.99 7.93
CA VAL A 25 4.59 -2.51 8.34
C VAL A 25 4.12 -1.49 7.31
N SER A 26 2.92 -1.66 6.75
CA SER A 26 2.36 -0.72 5.78
C SER A 26 1.35 0.24 6.39
N GLN A 27 1.04 1.31 5.66
CA GLN A 27 -0.03 2.24 5.99
C GLN A 27 -1.34 1.48 6.23
N GLN A 28 -1.67 0.49 5.40
CA GLN A 28 -2.90 -0.28 5.50
C GLN A 28 -2.96 -1.15 6.77
N ASP A 29 -1.82 -1.68 7.22
CA ASP A 29 -1.73 -2.38 8.50
C ASP A 29 -2.10 -1.44 9.66
N ILE A 30 -1.60 -0.21 9.63
CA ILE A 30 -1.87 0.81 10.66
C ILE A 30 -3.35 1.24 10.64
N LEU A 31 -3.94 1.44 9.46
CA LEU A 31 -5.37 1.78 9.33
C LEU A 31 -6.25 0.69 9.97
N ARG A 32 -5.92 -0.58 9.72
CA ARG A 32 -6.70 -1.72 10.21
C ARG A 32 -6.52 -1.95 11.71
N GLU A 33 -5.29 -1.89 12.19
CA GLU A 33 -4.97 -2.19 13.59
C GLU A 33 -5.43 -1.09 14.53
N PHE A 34 -5.19 0.18 14.16
CA PHE A 34 -5.42 1.32 15.06
C PHE A 34 -6.69 2.11 14.72
N GLY A 35 -7.39 1.78 13.64
CA GLY A 35 -8.53 2.59 13.16
C GLY A 35 -8.11 4.02 12.78
N ALA A 36 -6.84 4.22 12.44
CA ALA A 36 -6.26 5.51 12.12
C ALA A 36 -6.76 6.03 10.77
N SER A 37 -6.80 7.36 10.62
CA SER A 37 -6.90 7.99 9.31
C SER A 37 -5.62 7.80 8.50
N LYS A 38 -5.70 7.97 7.18
CA LYS A 38 -4.52 7.94 6.29
C LYS A 38 -3.44 8.93 6.72
N ALA A 39 -3.84 10.13 7.16
CA ALA A 39 -2.91 11.16 7.62
C ALA A 39 -2.18 10.75 8.91
N GLU A 40 -2.90 10.16 9.86
CA GLU A 40 -2.31 9.65 11.11
C GLU A 40 -1.36 8.48 10.83
N ALA A 41 -1.73 7.56 9.93
CA ALA A 41 -0.88 6.45 9.56
C ALA A 41 0.44 6.90 8.92
N ARG A 42 0.41 7.91 8.03
CA ARG A 42 1.63 8.54 7.50
C ARG A 42 2.50 9.13 8.62
N SER A 43 1.88 9.84 9.56
CA SER A 43 2.58 10.40 10.72
C SER A 43 3.25 9.32 11.58
N ILE A 44 2.55 8.21 11.83
CA ILE A 44 3.08 7.04 12.56
C ILE A 44 4.28 6.45 11.82
N LEU A 45 4.18 6.23 10.51
CA LEU A 45 5.27 5.68 9.69
C LEU A 45 6.51 6.59 9.70
N ALA A 46 6.33 7.89 9.46
CA ALA A 46 7.43 8.86 9.46
C ALA A 46 8.11 8.96 10.84
N THR A 47 7.31 8.97 11.91
CA THR A 47 7.82 9.00 13.28
C THR A 47 8.56 7.72 13.62
N ALA A 48 8.02 6.55 13.29
CA ALA A 48 8.68 5.27 13.50
C ALA A 48 9.97 5.12 12.66
N ALA A 49 10.04 5.68 11.45
CA ALA A 49 11.26 5.65 10.65
C ALA A 49 12.37 6.53 11.25
N THR A 50 11.99 7.66 11.84
CA THR A 50 12.93 8.62 12.44
C THR A 50 13.44 8.16 13.81
N PHE A 51 12.56 7.57 14.63
CA PHE A 51 12.84 7.27 16.04
C PHE A 51 12.85 5.77 16.37
N GLY A 52 12.50 4.91 15.42
CA GLY A 52 12.43 3.47 15.59
C GLY A 52 13.72 2.77 15.20
N GLY A 53 14.13 1.83 16.05
CA GLY A 53 15.30 0.97 15.88
C GLY A 53 16.43 1.37 16.82
N GLU A 54 16.79 0.47 17.73
CA GLU A 54 17.96 0.61 18.61
C GLU A 54 19.24 0.89 17.78
N GLY A 55 19.58 2.17 17.62
CA GLY A 55 20.79 2.63 16.95
C GLY A 55 20.81 2.49 15.42
N ARG A 56 19.69 2.13 14.77
CA ARG A 56 19.58 2.11 13.29
C ARG A 56 18.18 2.55 12.83
N PRO A 57 18.07 3.60 12.01
CA PRO A 57 16.78 4.02 11.49
C PRO A 57 16.22 2.96 10.54
N PHE A 58 14.91 2.74 10.63
CA PHE A 58 14.18 1.95 9.65
C PHE A 58 14.09 2.67 8.31
N SER A 59 13.94 1.91 7.24
CA SER A 59 13.78 2.44 5.88
C SER A 59 12.31 2.71 5.58
N LEU A 60 12.03 3.87 5.00
CA LEU A 60 10.69 4.32 4.64
C LEU A 60 10.51 4.19 3.12
N ASP A 61 9.51 3.42 2.73
CA ASP A 61 9.04 3.32 1.35
C ASP A 61 7.97 4.38 1.09
N PHE A 62 7.96 4.89 -0.14
CA PHE A 62 6.97 5.86 -0.57
C PHE A 62 6.20 5.37 -1.77
N VAL A 63 4.99 5.88 -1.94
CA VAL A 63 4.20 5.72 -3.16
C VAL A 63 4.05 7.07 -3.83
N ALA A 64 4.42 7.13 -5.10
CA ALA A 64 4.11 8.26 -5.96
C ALA A 64 2.85 7.97 -6.76
N VAL A 65 1.90 8.90 -6.73
CA VAL A 65 0.69 8.86 -7.55
C VAL A 65 0.80 9.91 -8.64
N THR A 66 0.56 9.52 -9.88
CA THR A 66 0.63 10.41 -11.05
C THR A 66 -0.65 10.29 -11.86
N ASP A 67 -1.36 11.40 -12.04
CA ASP A 67 -2.46 11.48 -13.00
C ASP A 67 -1.88 11.55 -14.43
N LEU A 68 -2.31 10.65 -15.29
CA LEU A 68 -1.92 10.58 -16.69
C LEU A 68 -2.89 11.40 -17.57
N ALA A 69 -2.43 11.76 -18.77
CA ALA A 69 -3.19 12.61 -19.69
C ALA A 69 -4.50 11.98 -20.18
N ASP A 70 -4.59 10.64 -20.14
CA ASP A 70 -5.79 9.87 -20.47
C ASP A 70 -6.80 9.78 -19.31
N GLY A 71 -6.51 10.45 -18.17
CA GLY A 71 -7.33 10.44 -16.97
C GLY A 71 -7.11 9.21 -16.08
N SER A 72 -6.23 8.28 -16.45
CA SER A 72 -5.82 7.18 -15.58
C SER A 72 -4.85 7.65 -14.50
N ARG A 73 -4.68 6.85 -13.45
CA ARG A 73 -3.72 7.10 -12.37
C ARG A 73 -2.68 6.00 -12.36
N GLU A 74 -1.43 6.40 -12.39
CA GLU A 74 -0.29 5.52 -12.17
C GLU A 74 0.15 5.61 -10.72
N VAL A 75 0.35 4.45 -10.09
CA VAL A 75 0.92 4.33 -8.75
C VAL A 75 2.30 3.72 -8.90
N ARG A 76 3.30 4.27 -8.20
CA ARG A 76 4.67 3.75 -8.24
C ARG A 76 5.28 3.69 -6.85
N LEU A 77 5.66 2.50 -6.41
CA LEU A 77 6.46 2.29 -5.21
C LEU A 77 7.89 2.77 -5.48
N ILE A 78 8.39 3.64 -4.61
CA ILE A 78 9.75 4.17 -4.68
C ILE A 78 10.44 3.95 -3.32
N PRO A 79 11.71 3.50 -3.32
CA PRO A 79 12.43 3.15 -2.08
C PRO A 79 12.94 4.37 -1.30
N GLU A 80 12.83 5.57 -1.86
CA GLU A 80 13.26 6.83 -1.27
C GLU A 80 12.41 7.98 -1.81
N GLU A 81 12.34 9.08 -1.05
CA GLU A 81 11.60 10.27 -1.46
C GLU A 81 12.29 10.93 -2.66
N THR A 82 11.73 10.76 -3.86
CA THR A 82 12.23 11.47 -5.04
C THR A 82 11.61 12.86 -5.12
N THR A 83 12.43 13.89 -5.02
CA THR A 83 12.01 15.28 -5.22
C THR A 83 11.52 15.49 -6.66
N GLY A 84 10.32 16.05 -6.82
CA GLY A 84 9.79 16.46 -8.14
C GLY A 84 8.51 15.76 -8.61
N ARG A 85 7.92 14.83 -7.84
CA ARG A 85 6.58 14.27 -8.12
C ARG A 85 5.51 14.98 -7.32
N ARG A 86 4.35 15.25 -7.94
CA ARG A 86 3.27 16.09 -7.37
C ARG A 86 2.59 15.47 -6.16
N GLU A 87 2.56 14.15 -6.03
CA GLU A 87 1.98 13.45 -4.88
C GLU A 87 2.87 12.25 -4.53
N VAL A 88 3.63 12.38 -3.45
CA VAL A 88 4.42 11.29 -2.85
C VAL A 88 3.95 11.13 -1.41
N GLU A 89 3.70 9.89 -0.99
CA GLU A 89 3.19 9.58 0.35
C GLU A 89 3.97 8.45 1.00
N GLU A 90 4.12 8.53 2.32
CA GLU A 90 4.68 7.45 3.15
C GLU A 90 3.77 6.23 3.09
N TYR A 91 4.33 5.11 2.66
CA TYR A 91 3.58 3.90 2.35
C TYR A 91 3.87 2.74 3.29
N ALA A 92 5.15 2.50 3.58
CA ALA A 92 5.53 1.41 4.47
C ALA A 92 6.89 1.65 5.09
N ILE A 93 7.13 1.01 6.23
CA ILE A 93 8.41 1.03 6.94
C ILE A 93 9.00 -0.37 7.00
N ARG A 94 10.33 -0.49 6.92
CA ARG A 94 11.06 -1.77 6.88
C ARG A 94 12.35 -1.74 7.68
N LYS A 95 12.84 -2.92 8.05
CA LYS A 95 14.17 -3.10 8.66
C LYS A 95 15.32 -2.70 7.75
N SER A 96 15.14 -2.83 6.45
CA SER A 96 16.17 -2.61 5.44
C SER A 96 15.56 -1.97 4.21
N SER A 97 16.35 -1.14 3.54
CA SER A 97 15.98 -0.55 2.26
C SER A 97 15.82 -1.65 1.22
N ILE A 98 14.92 -1.40 0.27
CA ILE A 98 14.72 -2.27 -0.88
C ILE A 98 15.41 -1.67 -2.11
N SER A 99 15.89 -2.53 -3.01
CA SER A 99 16.39 -2.06 -4.29
C SER A 99 15.24 -1.57 -5.18
N ALA A 100 15.55 -0.80 -6.23
CA ALA A 100 14.55 -0.41 -7.23
C ALA A 100 13.92 -1.64 -7.94
N GLN A 101 14.68 -2.73 -8.10
CA GLN A 101 14.21 -3.98 -8.68
C GLN A 101 13.22 -4.70 -7.76
N ASP A 102 13.51 -4.73 -6.46
CA ASP A 102 12.61 -5.30 -5.45
C ASP A 102 11.35 -4.44 -5.32
N ALA A 103 11.48 -3.12 -5.39
CA ALA A 103 10.33 -2.20 -5.40
C ALA A 103 9.39 -2.48 -6.58
N ALA A 104 9.93 -2.69 -7.79
CA ALA A 104 9.12 -3.07 -8.96
C ALA A 104 8.39 -4.41 -8.74
N THR A 105 9.04 -5.37 -8.09
CA THR A 105 8.43 -6.67 -7.77
C THR A 105 7.32 -6.56 -6.72
N LEU A 106 7.34 -5.51 -5.90
CA LEU A 106 6.34 -5.23 -4.88
C LEU A 106 5.29 -4.19 -5.31
N GLN A 107 5.38 -3.68 -6.55
CA GLN A 107 4.49 -2.64 -7.09
C GLN A 107 3.02 -3.03 -6.98
N TRP A 108 2.68 -4.28 -7.30
CA TRP A 108 1.32 -4.80 -7.24
C TRP A 108 0.69 -4.66 -5.84
N ARG A 109 1.48 -4.73 -4.76
CA ARG A 109 0.98 -4.51 -3.39
C ARG A 109 0.66 -3.05 -3.14
N ALA A 110 1.49 -2.14 -3.65
CA ALA A 110 1.25 -0.71 -3.56
C ALA A 110 -0.03 -0.32 -4.27
N ASP A 111 -0.27 -0.88 -5.46
CA ASP A 111 -1.49 -0.64 -6.23
C ASP A 111 -2.73 -1.14 -5.47
N LEU A 112 -2.69 -2.39 -4.98
CA LEU A 112 -3.80 -2.98 -4.22
C LEU A 112 -4.11 -2.22 -2.93
N GLU A 113 -3.09 -1.88 -2.14
CA GLU A 113 -3.28 -1.19 -0.86
C GLU A 113 -3.74 0.26 -1.07
N THR A 114 -3.24 0.95 -2.09
CA THR A 114 -3.61 2.34 -2.42
C THR A 114 -5.06 2.43 -2.93
N TYR A 115 -5.49 1.47 -3.72
CA TYR A 115 -6.86 1.43 -4.26
C TYR A 115 -7.82 0.58 -3.42
N TRP A 116 -7.39 0.04 -2.28
CA TRP A 116 -8.17 -0.88 -1.46
C TRP A 116 -9.58 -0.38 -1.15
N GLU A 117 -9.72 0.90 -0.79
CA GLU A 117 -11.03 1.49 -0.47
C GLU A 117 -11.96 1.59 -1.70
N ARG A 118 -11.42 1.73 -2.92
CA ARG A 118 -12.23 1.65 -4.16
C ARG A 118 -12.76 0.23 -4.41
N TYR A 119 -12.05 -0.79 -3.97
CA TYR A 119 -12.47 -2.18 -4.09
C TYR A 119 -13.37 -2.67 -2.95
N LYS A 120 -13.49 -1.87 -1.88
CA LYS A 120 -14.26 -2.21 -0.67
C LYS A 120 -15.73 -1.78 -0.78
N GLU A 121 -16.05 -0.81 -1.64
CA GLU A 121 -17.44 -0.54 -1.99
C GLU A 121 -18.04 -1.83 -2.55
N PRO A 122 -19.17 -2.33 -2.01
CA PRO A 122 -19.89 -3.38 -2.71
C PRO A 122 -20.14 -2.83 -4.10
N VAL A 123 -19.89 -3.63 -5.12
CA VAL A 123 -20.34 -3.33 -6.48
C VAL A 123 -21.86 -3.26 -6.40
N THR A 124 -22.42 -2.11 -6.00
CA THR A 124 -23.83 -1.76 -6.12
C THR A 124 -24.10 -1.38 -7.57
N GLN A 125 -23.72 -2.29 -8.45
CA GLN A 125 -24.31 -2.49 -9.76
C GLN A 125 -24.34 -4.00 -9.92
N ASN A 126 -25.55 -4.55 -9.86
CA ASN A 126 -25.87 -5.87 -10.39
C ASN A 126 -25.44 -5.94 -11.87
N ARG A 127 -24.16 -6.22 -12.10
CA ARG A 127 -23.69 -6.89 -13.30
C ARG A 127 -23.04 -8.16 -12.81
N GLU A 128 -23.84 -9.20 -12.84
CA GLU A 128 -23.43 -10.58 -12.68
C GLU A 128 -22.43 -10.89 -13.80
N VAL A 129 -21.15 -10.54 -13.58
CA VAL A 129 -20.06 -10.97 -14.46
C VAL A 129 -19.70 -12.37 -13.99
N SER A 130 -20.36 -13.36 -14.57
CA SER A 130 -19.95 -14.75 -14.45
C SER A 130 -18.69 -14.93 -15.28
N VAL A 131 -17.54 -15.02 -14.60
CA VAL A 131 -16.30 -15.48 -15.24
C VAL A 131 -16.41 -16.99 -15.34
N VAL A 132 -16.88 -17.48 -16.49
CA VAL A 132 -16.77 -18.89 -16.85
C VAL A 132 -15.34 -19.13 -17.30
N VAL A 133 -14.54 -19.77 -16.45
CA VAL A 133 -13.24 -20.31 -16.85
C VAL A 133 -13.51 -21.70 -17.41
N ASP A 134 -13.55 -21.82 -18.73
CA ASP A 134 -13.58 -23.13 -19.38
C ASP A 134 -12.19 -23.74 -19.28
N LEU A 135 -12.09 -24.83 -18.51
CA LEU A 135 -10.85 -25.61 -18.31
C LEU A 135 -10.87 -26.86 -19.21
N SER A 136 -11.35 -26.74 -20.44
CA SER A 136 -11.12 -27.75 -21.46
C SER A 136 -9.84 -27.43 -22.22
N ASP A 137 -8.81 -28.26 -22.01
CA ASP A 137 -7.63 -28.32 -22.86
C ASP A 137 -8.04 -28.47 -24.34
N GLY A 138 -7.87 -27.41 -25.11
CA GLY A 138 -8.14 -27.41 -26.55
C GLY A 138 -8.09 -26.00 -27.10
N GLU A 139 -7.20 -25.80 -28.06
CA GLU A 139 -6.92 -24.56 -28.80
C GLU A 139 -8.18 -23.76 -29.17
N ASP A 140 -8.21 -22.44 -28.88
CA ASP A 140 -8.53 -21.34 -29.81
C ASP A 140 -9.20 -20.10 -29.19
N GLU A 141 -8.73 -18.94 -29.67
CA GLU A 141 -9.29 -17.58 -29.65
C GLU A 141 -10.24 -17.15 -28.50
N CYS A 142 -9.71 -16.33 -27.59
CA CYS A 142 -10.52 -15.44 -26.75
C CYS A 142 -11.24 -14.38 -27.61
N ARG A 143 -12.53 -14.59 -27.91
CA ARG A 143 -13.42 -13.52 -28.39
C ARG A 143 -14.31 -13.05 -27.24
N MET A 144 -14.27 -11.75 -26.95
CA MET A 144 -15.27 -11.11 -26.10
C MET A 144 -16.60 -11.07 -26.86
N LEU A 145 -17.66 -11.60 -26.25
CA LEU A 145 -19.03 -11.39 -26.72
C LEU A 145 -19.63 -10.23 -25.93
N ASP A 146 -19.97 -9.16 -26.65
CA ASP A 146 -20.75 -8.05 -26.10
C ASP A 146 -22.21 -8.49 -25.93
N SER A 147 -22.78 -8.23 -24.76
CA SER A 147 -24.23 -8.30 -24.50
C SER A 147 -24.82 -6.91 -24.40
#